data_AF-A0AAD6CKQ0-F1
#
_entry.id   AF-A0AAD6CKQ0-F1
#
_cell.length_a   1.000
_cell.length_b   1.000
_cell.length_c   1.000
_cell.angle_alpha   90.00
_cell.angle_beta   90.00
_cell.angle_gamma   90.00
#
_symmetry.space_group_name_H-M   'P 1'
#
loop_
_entity.id
_entity.type
_entity.pdbx_description
1 polymer ?
#
loop_
_entity_poly.entity_id
_entity_poly.type
_entity_poly.pdbx_seq_one_letter_code
_entity_poly.pdbx_strand_id
1 'polypeptide(L)'
;MPNSEYRRTSKACDPCKRRKVKCNGQARCQQCTHAGLPCIYATSLPDQRRKAVRRGTVIAECRALMSKSSDTSSFLSPQALSIQIPPSVSSTENPSFFLELLSDYERYVYPMSPVVPAGMVRDMITNMADGADAASFVYIFAAVTLSLARSEPVQDAPATRDQIVMLLTRSLELRRPFGLESQPTVVHVMRDVFTEMSCMTLRRPELGHMYLREAISLLYMLNAHSDDDMARLDIVQRARLQRAYWECFIHERFTALTYHRPPTLDPLSALPDYDASLPADVEIGFNYCIKNFLLIDRKFLDFWLGDRSGVTAGWVEEKQHQLEDIDWHCEVSRLPKMQQADLIITRHWLRTLTWQMGLSNTLLSSSPGSSILLSLSFPLRLSNQLRQFLITIPRDLVGIHGSGILKKLFEIASTIADVVLHMPYTPGDDTVQRIHDILFLKKFLYSFSGLQSLWPELLTQKFEMIRDKYPEIKEMELLV
;
A
#
# COMPACT_ATOMS: atom_id res chain seq x y z
N MET A 1 48.04 30.27 30.86
CA MET A 1 47.83 30.65 29.45
C MET A 1 48.82 29.89 28.58
N PRO A 2 48.42 28.86 27.84
CA PRO A 2 49.14 28.45 26.63
C PRO A 2 48.42 29.05 25.41
N ASN A 3 49.18 29.82 24.64
CA ASN A 3 48.81 30.38 23.34
C ASN A 3 48.46 29.22 22.38
N SER A 4 47.18 29.07 22.03
CA SER A 4 46.80 28.17 20.94
C SER A 4 47.19 28.82 19.61
N GLU A 5 48.19 28.24 18.94
CA GLU A 5 48.61 28.63 17.60
C GLU A 5 47.43 28.78 16.64
N TYR A 6 47.24 30.00 16.12
CA TYR A 6 46.27 30.28 15.08
C TYR A 6 46.74 29.66 13.75
N ARG A 7 46.36 28.41 13.48
CA ARG A 7 46.42 27.87 12.12
C ARG A 7 45.46 28.67 11.24
N ARG A 8 45.99 29.41 10.27
CA ARG A 8 45.18 30.10 9.23
C ARG A 8 44.49 29.03 8.37
N THR A 9 43.22 28.74 8.65
CA THR A 9 42.38 27.91 7.78
C THR A 9 41.93 28.68 6.55
N SER A 10 42.05 28.10 5.35
CA SER A 10 41.68 28.74 4.08
C SER A 10 40.17 28.89 3.87
N LYS A 11 39.34 28.20 4.68
CA LYS A 11 37.87 28.21 4.56
C LYS A 11 37.20 28.25 5.93
N ALA A 12 36.34 29.23 6.15
CA ALA A 12 35.49 29.32 7.34
C ALA A 12 34.21 28.48 7.17
N CYS A 13 33.66 27.95 8.26
CA CYS A 13 32.37 27.24 8.25
C CYS A 13 31.21 28.19 7.88
N ASP A 14 30.11 27.64 7.38
CA ASP A 14 28.98 28.43 6.87
C ASP A 14 28.34 29.35 7.92
N PRO A 15 28.13 28.90 9.18
CA PRO A 15 27.59 29.79 10.22
C PRO A 15 28.54 30.97 10.53
N CYS A 16 29.85 30.73 10.62
CA CYS A 16 30.83 31.79 10.88
C CYS A 16 30.98 32.73 9.67
N LYS A 17 30.91 32.18 8.44
CA LYS A 17 30.93 32.95 7.19
C LYS A 17 29.70 33.86 7.09
N ARG A 18 28.50 33.35 7.37
CA ARG A 18 27.24 34.14 7.41
C ARG A 18 27.26 35.23 8.48
N ARG A 19 27.83 34.94 9.66
CA ARG A 19 27.95 35.91 10.78
C ARG A 19 29.11 36.90 10.61
N LYS A 20 30.03 36.66 9.67
CA LYS A 20 31.28 37.39 9.45
C LYS A 20 32.14 37.48 10.72
N VAL A 21 32.36 36.34 11.37
CA VAL A 21 33.23 36.19 12.56
C VAL A 21 34.38 35.24 12.25
N LYS A 22 35.51 35.39 12.96
CA LYS A 22 36.70 34.53 12.75
C LYS A 22 36.37 33.08 13.11
N CYS A 23 36.57 32.19 12.16
CA CYS A 23 36.44 30.74 12.34
C CYS A 23 37.84 30.14 12.54
N ASN A 24 38.00 29.27 13.54
CA ASN A 24 39.26 28.59 13.82
C ASN A 24 39.43 27.27 13.04
N GLY A 25 38.49 26.91 12.14
CA GLY A 25 38.68 25.83 11.18
C GLY A 25 38.53 24.39 11.70
N GLN A 26 38.20 24.21 12.98
CA GLN A 26 38.04 22.88 13.59
C GLN A 26 36.71 22.21 13.16
N ALA A 27 36.63 20.88 13.29
CA ALA A 27 35.43 20.07 12.98
C ALA A 27 34.15 20.64 13.64
N ARG A 28 34.24 21.10 14.89
CA ARG A 28 33.32 22.07 15.48
C ARG A 28 34.10 23.29 15.94
N CYS A 29 33.92 24.42 15.24
CA CYS A 29 34.64 25.64 15.57
C CYS A 29 34.16 26.26 16.89
N GLN A 30 35.08 26.88 17.64
CA GLN A 30 34.78 27.45 18.97
C GLN A 30 33.59 28.42 18.96
N GLN A 31 33.44 29.21 17.90
CA GLN A 31 32.35 30.19 17.76
C GLN A 31 30.97 29.56 17.52
N CYS A 32 30.93 28.38 16.91
CA CYS A 32 29.71 27.59 16.77
C CYS A 32 29.41 26.86 18.08
N THR A 33 30.43 26.32 18.76
CA THR A 33 30.28 25.64 20.05
C THR A 33 29.73 26.58 21.12
N HIS A 34 30.31 27.77 21.27
CA HIS A 34 29.85 28.75 22.26
C HIS A 34 28.46 29.32 21.94
N ALA A 35 28.04 29.28 20.67
CA ALA A 35 26.72 29.74 20.25
C ALA A 35 25.67 28.60 20.18
N GLY A 36 26.05 27.36 20.51
CA GLY A 36 25.17 26.19 20.40
C GLY A 36 24.75 25.83 18.96
N LEU A 37 25.50 26.28 17.95
CA LEU A 37 25.15 26.11 16.54
C LEU A 37 25.82 24.87 15.91
N PRO A 38 25.16 24.18 14.96
CA PRO A 38 25.79 23.15 14.16
C PRO A 38 26.87 23.75 13.26
N CYS A 39 28.09 23.20 13.32
CA CYS A 39 29.25 23.70 12.57
C CYS A 39 29.42 22.88 11.29
N ILE A 40 29.09 23.49 10.14
CA ILE A 40 29.08 22.81 8.84
C ILE A 40 29.97 23.57 7.86
N TYR A 41 30.80 22.85 7.12
CA TYR A 41 31.62 23.39 6.03
C TYR A 41 31.07 22.84 4.70
N ALA A 42 30.30 23.63 3.96
CA ALA A 42 29.80 23.19 2.65
C ALA A 42 30.94 22.81 1.70
N THR A 43 30.91 21.60 1.15
CA THR A 43 31.62 21.21 -0.08
C THR A 43 30.98 21.97 -1.25
N SER A 44 31.82 22.59 -2.09
CA SER A 44 31.47 23.66 -3.02
C SER A 44 30.47 23.29 -4.12
N LEU A 45 29.42 24.10 -4.27
CA LEU A 45 28.72 24.38 -5.54
C LEU A 45 28.65 25.91 -5.76
N PRO A 46 28.65 26.44 -7.00
CA PRO A 46 28.91 27.85 -7.27
C PRO A 46 27.70 28.78 -7.05
N ASP A 47 27.94 29.78 -6.21
CA ASP A 47 27.48 31.18 -6.19
C ASP A 47 26.13 31.57 -6.84
N GLN A 48 25.14 31.90 -5.98
CA GLN A 48 24.15 32.94 -6.29
C GLN A 48 24.06 33.95 -5.14
N ARG A 49 24.50 35.17 -5.46
CA ARG A 49 24.47 36.38 -4.62
C ARG A 49 23.04 36.68 -4.15
N ARG A 50 22.81 36.76 -2.82
CA ARG A 50 21.65 37.46 -2.24
C ARG A 50 22.05 38.32 -1.04
N LYS A 51 21.37 39.47 -0.95
CA LYS A 51 21.66 40.69 -0.19
C LYS A 51 21.70 40.50 1.34
N ALA A 52 22.47 41.36 1.98
CA ALA A 52 22.70 41.40 3.43
C ALA A 52 21.45 41.79 4.24
N VAL A 53 21.15 41.04 5.30
CA VAL A 53 20.16 41.38 6.35
C VAL A 53 20.88 41.50 7.69
N ARG A 54 20.47 42.50 8.49
CA ARG A 54 21.14 43.01 9.69
C ARG A 54 21.14 42.02 10.87
N ARG A 55 22.20 42.12 11.69
CA ARG A 55 22.67 41.19 12.74
C ARG A 55 21.73 40.91 13.94
N GLY A 56 20.51 41.44 13.98
CA GLY A 56 19.62 41.34 15.16
C GLY A 56 18.61 40.18 15.16
N THR A 57 18.22 39.68 13.99
CA THR A 57 17.06 38.76 13.84
C THR A 57 17.41 37.27 13.94
N VAL A 58 18.69 36.92 13.80
CA VAL A 58 19.15 35.52 13.65
C VAL A 58 19.18 34.74 14.98
N ILE A 59 19.23 35.44 16.13
CA ILE A 59 19.23 34.78 17.45
C ILE A 59 17.80 34.34 17.85
N ALA A 60 16.77 35.06 17.42
CA ALA A 60 15.38 34.69 17.66
C ALA A 60 14.94 33.47 16.82
N GLU A 61 15.37 33.40 15.56
CA GLU A 61 15.08 32.28 14.64
C GLU A 61 15.71 30.96 15.10
N CYS A 62 16.90 30.98 15.72
CA CYS A 62 17.54 29.75 16.23
C CYS A 62 16.90 29.25 17.54
N ARG A 63 16.30 30.11 18.37
CA ARG A 63 15.56 29.67 19.57
C ARG A 63 14.20 29.05 19.21
N ALA A 64 13.52 29.57 18.19
CA ALA A 64 12.23 29.04 17.74
C ALA A 64 12.31 27.62 17.16
N LEU A 65 13.48 27.21 16.66
CA LEU A 65 13.73 25.85 16.15
C LEU A 65 13.95 24.81 17.26
N MET A 66 14.17 25.23 18.52
CA MET A 66 14.42 24.33 19.65
C MET A 66 13.26 24.22 20.66
N SER A 67 12.18 25.00 20.54
CA SER A 67 11.04 24.93 21.47
C SER A 67 9.84 24.10 20.98
N LYS A 68 9.96 23.38 19.84
CA LYS A 68 8.88 22.53 19.31
C LYS A 68 8.85 21.11 19.88
N SER A 69 9.60 20.84 20.95
CA SER A 69 9.64 19.54 21.62
C SER A 69 9.41 19.69 23.13
N SER A 70 8.24 20.18 23.53
CA SER A 70 7.68 19.97 24.87
C SER A 70 6.28 20.61 25.01
N ASP A 71 5.32 19.73 25.25
CA ASP A 71 4.05 19.89 25.96
C ASP A 71 2.76 20.37 25.27
N THR A 72 1.74 19.60 25.65
CA THR A 72 0.34 19.45 25.24
C THR A 72 -0.61 20.56 25.70
N SER A 73 -1.78 20.57 25.05
CA SER A 73 -3.09 21.14 25.43
C SER A 73 -3.42 22.55 24.94
N SER A 74 -4.10 22.62 23.79
CA SER A 74 -5.19 23.58 23.54
C SER A 74 -6.06 23.09 22.38
N PHE A 75 -7.36 23.41 22.50
CA PHE A 75 -8.47 22.79 21.81
C PHE A 75 -8.58 23.12 20.30
N LEU A 76 -9.36 22.26 19.64
CA LEU A 76 -9.70 22.17 18.21
C LEU A 76 -10.15 23.49 17.55
N SER A 77 -9.75 23.65 16.29
CA SER A 77 -10.62 24.25 15.27
C SER A 77 -10.34 23.55 13.94
N PRO A 78 -11.31 22.85 13.32
CA PRO A 78 -11.09 22.22 12.03
C PRO A 78 -11.23 23.28 10.94
N GLN A 79 -10.11 23.68 10.33
CA GLN A 79 -10.15 24.34 9.03
C GLN A 79 -10.50 23.27 8.00
N ALA A 80 -11.79 23.20 7.63
CA ALA A 80 -12.23 22.45 6.47
C ALA A 80 -11.48 22.95 5.23
N LEU A 81 -10.91 22.02 4.47
CA LEU A 81 -10.31 22.30 3.16
C LEU A 81 -11.42 22.72 2.20
N SER A 82 -11.62 24.02 2.01
CA SER A 82 -12.52 24.53 0.97
C SER A 82 -11.85 24.40 -0.40
N ILE A 83 -12.11 23.26 -1.05
CA ILE A 83 -11.80 23.06 -2.47
C ILE A 83 -12.94 23.70 -3.28
N GLN A 84 -12.63 24.73 -4.07
CA GLN A 84 -13.60 25.33 -4.98
C GLN A 84 -13.87 24.36 -6.14
N ILE A 85 -15.12 23.87 -6.24
CA ILE A 85 -15.58 22.92 -7.25
C ILE A 85 -15.94 23.68 -8.54
N PRO A 86 -15.51 23.23 -9.74
CA PRO A 86 -15.94 23.81 -11.01
C PRO A 86 -17.46 23.66 -11.24
N PRO A 87 -18.14 24.67 -11.83
CA PRO A 87 -19.60 24.71 -11.96
C PRO A 87 -20.20 23.65 -12.90
N SER A 88 -19.40 22.98 -13.74
CA SER A 88 -19.87 21.89 -14.62
C SER A 88 -20.22 20.58 -13.89
N VAL A 89 -19.97 20.50 -12.58
CA VAL A 89 -20.20 19.28 -11.75
C VAL A 89 -21.33 19.45 -10.73
N SER A 90 -22.10 20.53 -10.86
CA SER A 90 -23.31 20.82 -10.07
C SER A 90 -24.48 19.86 -10.34
N SER A 91 -24.30 18.87 -11.23
CA SER A 91 -25.32 17.92 -11.69
C SER A 91 -25.21 16.52 -11.04
N THR A 92 -24.57 16.42 -9.88
CA THR A 92 -24.34 15.14 -9.17
C THR A 92 -25.58 14.48 -8.56
N GLU A 93 -26.77 15.03 -8.80
CA GLU A 93 -28.05 14.44 -8.38
C GLU A 93 -28.74 13.63 -9.48
N ASN A 94 -28.21 13.55 -10.71
CA ASN A 94 -28.87 12.78 -11.77
C ASN A 94 -28.70 11.26 -11.53
N PRO A 95 -29.78 10.51 -11.21
CA PRO A 95 -29.69 9.06 -10.95
C PRO A 95 -29.11 8.27 -12.13
N SER A 96 -29.28 8.77 -13.36
CA SER A 96 -28.81 8.13 -14.59
C SER A 96 -27.29 7.91 -14.58
N PHE A 97 -26.52 8.88 -14.08
CA PHE A 97 -25.06 8.75 -13.96
C PHE A 97 -24.67 7.56 -13.08
N PHE A 98 -25.36 7.35 -11.96
CA PHE A 98 -25.07 6.25 -11.05
C PHE A 98 -25.53 4.91 -11.61
N LEU A 99 -26.67 4.89 -12.32
CA LEU A 99 -27.20 3.68 -12.96
C LEU A 99 -26.27 3.16 -14.05
N GLU A 100 -25.64 4.05 -14.83
CA GLU A 100 -24.66 3.69 -15.86
C GLU A 100 -23.44 2.94 -15.29
N LEU A 101 -23.05 3.25 -14.04
CA LEU A 101 -21.90 2.62 -13.36
C LEU A 101 -22.20 1.22 -12.81
N LEU A 102 -23.46 0.78 -12.75
CA LEU A 102 -23.80 -0.52 -12.16
C LEU A 102 -23.17 -1.70 -12.92
N SER A 103 -23.04 -1.60 -14.24
CA SER A 103 -22.41 -2.67 -15.05
C SER A 103 -20.92 -2.80 -14.76
N ASP A 104 -20.22 -1.67 -14.61
CA ASP A 104 -18.82 -1.64 -14.21
C ASP A 104 -18.63 -2.13 -12.77
N TYR A 105 -19.57 -1.82 -11.88
CA TYR A 105 -19.56 -2.30 -10.51
C TYR A 105 -19.60 -3.83 -10.42
N GLU A 106 -20.59 -4.44 -11.09
CA GLU A 106 -20.77 -5.88 -11.12
C GLU A 106 -19.56 -6.60 -11.71
N ARG A 107 -18.84 -5.92 -12.62
CA ARG A 107 -17.68 -6.48 -13.31
C ARG A 107 -16.37 -6.33 -12.56
N TYR A 108 -16.13 -5.17 -11.92
CA TYR A 108 -14.78 -4.82 -11.41
C TYR A 108 -14.70 -4.71 -9.88
N VAL A 109 -15.82 -4.44 -9.19
CA VAL A 109 -15.81 -4.26 -7.73
C VAL A 109 -16.43 -5.46 -7.03
N TYR A 110 -17.65 -5.83 -7.41
CA TYR A 110 -18.43 -6.87 -6.75
C TYR A 110 -17.74 -8.24 -6.69
N PRO A 111 -17.00 -8.71 -7.72
CA PRO A 111 -16.31 -10.01 -7.66
C PRO A 111 -15.18 -10.08 -6.61
N MET A 112 -14.69 -8.92 -6.17
CA MET A 112 -13.65 -8.79 -5.14
C MET A 112 -14.21 -8.32 -3.78
N SER A 113 -15.41 -7.71 -3.79
CA SER A 113 -16.15 -7.17 -2.65
C SER A 113 -17.62 -7.63 -2.69
N PRO A 114 -17.91 -8.93 -2.48
CA PRO A 114 -19.23 -9.52 -2.72
C PRO A 114 -20.22 -9.30 -1.56
N VAL A 115 -20.33 -8.08 -1.05
CA VAL A 115 -21.19 -7.75 0.10
C VAL A 115 -22.49 -7.08 -0.31
N VAL A 116 -22.41 -6.02 -1.12
CA VAL A 116 -23.57 -5.22 -1.55
C VAL A 116 -23.86 -5.52 -3.02
N PRO A 117 -24.90 -6.31 -3.36
CA PRO A 117 -25.21 -6.61 -4.75
C PRO A 117 -25.71 -5.37 -5.50
N ALA A 118 -25.51 -5.33 -6.82
CA ALA A 118 -25.90 -4.19 -7.65
C ALA A 118 -27.41 -3.88 -7.60
N GLY A 119 -28.27 -4.87 -7.35
CA GLY A 119 -29.69 -4.65 -7.08
C GLY A 119 -29.92 -3.75 -5.86
N MET A 120 -29.18 -3.97 -4.77
CA MET A 120 -29.26 -3.13 -3.57
C MET A 120 -28.72 -1.73 -3.84
N VAL A 121 -27.67 -1.60 -4.65
CA VAL A 121 -27.16 -0.30 -5.09
C VAL A 121 -28.20 0.45 -5.92
N ARG A 122 -28.88 -0.25 -6.84
CA ARG A 122 -29.98 0.33 -7.64
C ARG A 122 -31.11 0.84 -6.75
N ASP A 123 -31.51 0.07 -5.75
CA ASP A 123 -32.54 0.50 -4.79
C ASP A 123 -32.09 1.75 -4.01
N MET A 124 -30.81 1.83 -3.61
CA MET A 124 -30.26 3.02 -2.98
C MET A 124 -30.22 4.23 -3.92
N ILE A 125 -29.94 4.04 -5.21
CA ILE A 125 -30.02 5.10 -6.23
C ILE A 125 -31.46 5.62 -6.35
N THR A 126 -32.45 4.74 -6.37
CA THR A 126 -33.87 5.16 -6.44
C THR A 126 -34.29 5.96 -5.20
N ASN A 127 -33.77 5.62 -4.02
CA ASN A 127 -34.15 6.24 -2.75
C ASN A 127 -33.18 7.36 -2.29
N MET A 128 -32.19 7.74 -3.10
CA MET A 128 -31.14 8.67 -2.67
C MET A 128 -31.63 10.09 -2.38
N ALA A 129 -32.77 10.50 -2.95
CA ALA A 129 -33.38 11.80 -2.68
C ALA A 129 -33.92 11.91 -1.24
N ASP A 130 -34.39 10.79 -0.69
CA ASP A 130 -35.11 10.74 0.58
C ASP A 130 -34.25 10.22 1.75
N GLY A 131 -33.09 9.59 1.46
CA GLY A 131 -32.23 8.96 2.45
C GLY A 131 -30.77 9.41 2.36
N ALA A 132 -30.28 10.10 3.40
CA ALA A 132 -28.88 10.54 3.47
C ALA A 132 -27.88 9.38 3.43
N ASP A 133 -28.18 8.25 4.10
CA ASP A 133 -27.30 7.08 4.10
C ASP A 133 -27.27 6.38 2.73
N ALA A 134 -28.43 6.29 2.06
CA ALA A 134 -28.53 5.78 0.70
C ALA A 134 -27.72 6.67 -0.27
N ALA A 135 -27.89 7.99 -0.20
CA ALA A 135 -27.13 8.94 -1.00
C ALA A 135 -25.62 8.85 -0.71
N SER A 136 -25.23 8.83 0.57
CA SER A 136 -23.83 8.69 1.00
C SER A 136 -23.21 7.42 0.42
N PHE A 137 -23.93 6.29 0.45
CA PHE A 137 -23.46 5.05 -0.14
C PHE A 137 -23.36 5.13 -1.67
N VAL A 138 -24.36 5.70 -2.36
CA VAL A 138 -24.37 5.86 -3.83
C VAL A 138 -23.16 6.66 -4.31
N TYR A 139 -22.80 7.73 -3.61
CA TYR A 139 -21.62 8.52 -3.93
C TYR A 139 -20.32 7.74 -3.77
N ILE A 140 -20.14 6.98 -2.68
CA ILE A 140 -18.89 6.23 -2.49
C ILE A 140 -18.80 5.00 -3.39
N PHE A 141 -19.93 4.36 -3.67
CA PHE A 141 -20.08 3.33 -4.69
C PHE A 141 -19.56 3.83 -6.05
N ALA A 142 -19.98 5.02 -6.47
CA ALA A 142 -19.51 5.61 -7.73
C ALA A 142 -18.01 5.93 -7.70
N ALA A 143 -17.52 6.47 -6.58
CA ALA A 143 -16.10 6.80 -6.40
C ALA A 143 -15.20 5.56 -6.52
N VAL A 144 -15.55 4.46 -5.85
CA VAL A 144 -14.78 3.21 -5.90
C VAL A 144 -14.88 2.54 -7.27
N THR A 145 -16.05 2.58 -7.91
CA THR A 145 -16.24 2.00 -9.25
C THR A 145 -15.39 2.73 -10.29
N LEU A 146 -15.39 4.07 -10.29
CA LEU A 146 -14.51 4.86 -11.15
C LEU A 146 -13.03 4.62 -10.85
N SER A 147 -12.68 4.31 -9.60
CA SER A 147 -11.30 4.03 -9.20
C SER A 147 -10.78 2.70 -9.76
N LEU A 148 -11.64 1.70 -9.93
CA LEU A 148 -11.24 0.32 -10.30
C LEU A 148 -11.59 -0.06 -11.74
N ALA A 149 -12.66 0.51 -12.32
CA ALA A 149 -13.11 0.18 -13.67
C ALA A 149 -12.24 0.80 -14.78
N ARG A 150 -11.43 1.82 -14.46
CA ARG A 150 -10.61 2.54 -15.43
C ARG A 150 -9.27 1.83 -15.62
N SER A 151 -8.90 1.58 -16.88
CA SER A 151 -7.59 1.02 -17.24
C SER A 151 -6.43 2.00 -16.99
N GLU A 152 -6.70 3.31 -17.09
CA GLU A 152 -5.72 4.34 -16.81
C GLU A 152 -5.61 4.62 -15.30
N PRO A 153 -4.40 4.63 -14.73
CA PRO A 153 -4.18 5.02 -13.35
C PRO A 153 -4.72 6.42 -13.05
N VAL A 154 -5.50 6.53 -11.98
CA VAL A 154 -6.16 7.78 -11.55
C VAL A 154 -5.19 8.95 -11.41
N GLN A 155 -3.91 8.70 -11.16
CA GLN A 155 -2.91 9.75 -11.02
C GLN A 155 -2.57 10.47 -12.32
N ASP A 156 -2.79 9.81 -13.46
CA ASP A 156 -2.51 10.34 -14.79
C ASP A 156 -3.78 10.90 -15.47
N ALA A 157 -4.94 10.71 -14.82
CA ALA A 157 -6.24 11.21 -15.25
C ALA A 157 -6.78 12.27 -14.27
N PRO A 158 -6.32 13.53 -14.33
CA PRO A 158 -6.66 14.57 -13.34
C PRO A 158 -8.17 14.82 -13.23
N ALA A 159 -8.90 14.79 -14.36
CA ALA A 159 -10.36 14.94 -14.36
C ALA A 159 -11.05 13.79 -13.60
N THR A 160 -10.62 12.55 -13.81
CA THR A 160 -11.15 11.38 -13.09
C THR A 160 -10.80 11.44 -11.61
N ARG A 161 -9.58 11.84 -11.27
CA ARG A 161 -9.16 12.04 -9.88
C ARG A 161 -10.02 13.08 -9.18
N ASP A 162 -10.26 14.23 -9.81
CA ASP A 162 -11.08 15.30 -9.25
C ASP A 162 -12.54 14.86 -9.08
N GLN A 163 -13.06 14.06 -10.02
CA GLN A 163 -14.39 13.45 -9.91
C GLN A 163 -14.47 12.47 -8.73
N ILE A 164 -13.47 11.60 -8.54
CA ILE A 164 -13.40 10.67 -7.40
C ILE A 164 -13.33 11.45 -6.08
N VAL A 165 -12.51 12.49 -6.00
CA VAL A 165 -12.41 13.35 -4.80
C VAL A 165 -13.74 14.00 -4.48
N MET A 166 -14.44 14.53 -5.48
CA MET A 166 -15.75 15.14 -5.29
C MET A 166 -16.78 14.12 -4.79
N LEU A 167 -16.88 12.95 -5.43
CA LEU A 167 -17.83 11.90 -5.03
C LEU A 167 -17.55 11.41 -3.59
N LEU A 168 -16.28 11.16 -3.26
CA LEU A 168 -15.85 10.83 -1.90
C LEU A 168 -16.26 11.92 -0.90
N THR A 169 -16.00 13.19 -1.23
CA THR A 169 -16.35 14.33 -0.37
C THR A 169 -17.85 14.40 -0.14
N ARG A 170 -18.67 14.25 -1.19
CA ARG A 170 -20.13 14.21 -1.07
C ARG A 170 -20.62 13.05 -0.21
N SER A 171 -20.03 11.87 -0.38
CA SER A 171 -20.36 10.74 0.48
C SER A 171 -20.12 11.09 1.95
N LEU A 172 -18.98 11.69 2.27
CA LEU A 172 -18.61 12.07 3.63
C LEU A 172 -19.48 13.19 4.22
N GLU A 173 -19.84 14.20 3.44
CA GLU A 173 -20.73 15.30 3.86
C GLU A 173 -22.13 14.82 4.25
N LEU A 174 -22.61 13.74 3.61
CA LEU A 174 -23.93 13.16 3.86
C LEU A 174 -23.96 12.16 5.02
N ARG A 175 -22.79 11.82 5.60
CA ARG A 175 -22.72 10.94 6.75
C ARG A 175 -23.31 11.63 7.97
N ARG A 176 -24.26 10.95 8.62
CA ARG A 176 -24.83 11.39 9.89
C ARG A 176 -24.17 10.64 11.05
N PRO A 177 -23.93 11.29 12.20
CA PRO A 177 -23.58 10.58 13.43
C PRO A 177 -24.70 9.60 13.80
N PHE A 178 -24.34 8.45 14.36
CA PHE A 178 -25.33 7.52 14.91
C PHE A 178 -26.06 8.16 16.09
N GLY A 179 -27.39 8.06 16.10
CA GLY A 179 -28.20 8.41 17.27
C GLY A 179 -28.03 7.37 18.38
N LEU A 180 -28.47 7.70 19.60
CA LEU A 180 -28.32 6.83 20.78
C LEU A 180 -28.96 5.44 20.60
N GLU A 181 -30.05 5.37 19.85
CA GLU A 181 -30.80 4.13 19.59
C GLU A 181 -30.55 3.58 18.17
N SER A 182 -29.65 4.20 17.40
CA SER A 182 -29.39 3.79 16.03
C SER A 182 -28.41 2.62 16.00
N GLN A 183 -28.76 1.57 15.24
CA GLN A 183 -27.85 0.47 14.94
C GLN A 183 -27.26 0.66 13.55
N PRO A 184 -25.95 0.41 13.38
CA PRO A 184 -25.37 0.38 12.05
C PRO A 184 -25.95 -0.78 11.24
N THR A 185 -25.65 -0.77 9.95
CA THR A 185 -25.99 -1.85 9.04
C THR A 185 -24.74 -2.25 8.27
N VAL A 186 -24.78 -3.40 7.58
CA VAL A 186 -23.67 -3.82 6.71
C VAL A 186 -23.35 -2.77 5.63
N VAL A 187 -24.34 -1.98 5.19
CA VAL A 187 -24.14 -0.88 4.24
C VAL A 187 -23.25 0.23 4.83
N HIS A 188 -23.38 0.51 6.13
CA HIS A 188 -22.49 1.47 6.81
C HIS A 188 -21.05 0.96 6.89
N VAL A 189 -20.86 -0.34 7.17
CA VAL A 189 -19.53 -0.99 7.12
C VAL A 189 -18.93 -0.83 5.72
N MET A 190 -19.69 -1.18 4.69
CA MET A 190 -19.21 -1.14 3.31
C MET A 190 -18.99 0.26 2.77
N ARG A 191 -19.74 1.26 3.23
CA ARG A 191 -19.46 2.67 2.96
C ARG A 191 -18.05 3.01 3.42
N ASP A 192 -17.67 2.61 4.63
CA ASP A 192 -16.36 2.94 5.21
C ASP A 192 -15.23 2.13 4.56
N VAL A 193 -15.48 0.88 4.16
CA VAL A 193 -14.54 0.10 3.33
C VAL A 193 -14.30 0.77 1.97
N PHE A 194 -15.36 1.18 1.26
CA PHE A 194 -15.20 1.87 -0.04
C PHE A 194 -14.57 3.26 0.11
N THR A 195 -14.78 3.91 1.24
CA THR A 195 -14.10 5.15 1.63
C THR A 195 -12.61 4.91 1.82
N GLU A 196 -12.22 3.82 2.50
CA GLU A 196 -10.83 3.40 2.61
C GLU A 196 -10.22 3.16 1.24
N MET A 197 -10.84 2.33 0.39
CA MET A 197 -10.34 2.02 -0.95
C MET A 197 -10.11 3.28 -1.79
N SER A 198 -11.05 4.22 -1.75
CA SER A 198 -10.94 5.52 -2.43
C SER A 198 -9.77 6.35 -1.87
N CYS A 199 -9.58 6.38 -0.55
CA CYS A 199 -8.43 7.03 0.07
C CYS A 199 -7.10 6.39 -0.36
N MET A 200 -7.04 5.07 -0.52
CA MET A 200 -5.86 4.37 -0.99
C MET A 200 -5.51 4.76 -2.43
N THR A 201 -6.50 4.79 -3.31
CA THR A 201 -6.36 5.29 -4.70
C THR A 201 -5.87 6.73 -4.75
N LEU A 202 -6.38 7.58 -3.86
CA LEU A 202 -5.97 8.98 -3.73
C LEU A 202 -4.65 9.20 -2.97
N ARG A 203 -3.95 8.11 -2.59
CA ARG A 203 -2.68 8.14 -1.85
C ARG A 203 -2.81 8.88 -0.52
N ARG A 204 -3.83 8.49 0.27
CA ARG A 204 -4.09 8.96 1.63
C ARG A 204 -4.19 7.77 2.59
N PRO A 205 -3.10 7.00 2.79
CA PRO A 205 -3.14 5.76 3.56
C PRO A 205 -3.53 5.96 5.03
N GLU A 206 -3.18 7.09 5.64
CA GLU A 206 -3.57 7.39 7.03
C GLU A 206 -5.09 7.56 7.17
N LEU A 207 -5.70 8.28 6.22
CA LEU A 207 -7.13 8.49 6.21
C LEU A 207 -7.86 7.18 5.86
N GLY A 208 -7.32 6.40 4.94
CA GLY A 208 -7.82 5.05 4.65
C GLY A 208 -7.81 4.16 5.89
N HIS A 209 -6.71 4.15 6.64
CA HIS A 209 -6.61 3.38 7.88
C HIS A 209 -7.67 3.80 8.92
N MET A 210 -7.93 5.10 9.06
CA MET A 210 -8.98 5.59 9.96
C MET A 210 -10.35 5.03 9.59
N TYR A 211 -10.72 5.06 8.30
CA TYR A 211 -12.01 4.53 7.86
C TYR A 211 -12.10 3.00 7.93
N LEU A 212 -11.00 2.28 7.72
CA LEU A 212 -10.96 0.85 8.00
C LEU A 212 -11.21 0.54 9.47
N ARG A 213 -10.63 1.33 10.39
CA ARG A 213 -10.90 1.19 11.84
C ARG A 213 -12.35 1.47 12.19
N GLU A 214 -12.95 2.44 11.54
CA GLU A 214 -14.36 2.72 11.70
C GLU A 214 -15.21 1.53 11.23
N ALA A 215 -14.97 1.02 10.02
CA ALA A 215 -15.65 -0.16 9.49
C ALA A 215 -15.55 -1.38 10.44
N ILE A 216 -14.36 -1.63 10.98
CA ILE A 216 -14.11 -2.67 11.99
C ILE A 216 -14.93 -2.43 13.27
N SER A 217 -15.01 -1.18 13.73
CA SER A 217 -15.81 -0.82 14.90
C SER A 217 -17.30 -1.07 14.66
N LEU A 218 -17.79 -0.77 13.46
CA LEU A 218 -19.17 -1.04 13.06
C LEU A 218 -19.49 -2.54 12.99
N LEU A 219 -18.52 -3.38 12.56
CA LEU A 219 -18.68 -4.84 12.62
C LEU A 219 -18.85 -5.35 14.06
N TYR A 220 -18.09 -4.78 15.00
CA TYR A 220 -18.23 -5.11 16.42
C TYR A 220 -19.59 -4.66 16.99
N MET A 221 -20.07 -3.47 16.59
CA MET A 221 -21.43 -3.03 16.95
C MET A 221 -22.52 -3.96 16.40
N LEU A 222 -22.30 -4.56 15.23
CA LEU A 222 -23.17 -5.57 14.62
C LEU A 222 -23.01 -6.97 15.24
N ASN A 223 -22.16 -7.14 16.26
CA ASN A 223 -21.80 -8.42 16.87
C ASN A 223 -21.30 -9.47 15.87
N ALA A 224 -20.66 -9.04 14.78
CA ALA A 224 -20.20 -9.94 13.71
C ALA A 224 -19.10 -10.92 14.14
N HIS A 225 -18.51 -10.71 15.32
CA HIS A 225 -17.47 -11.54 15.93
C HIS A 225 -18.04 -12.66 16.83
N SER A 226 -19.34 -12.62 17.15
CA SER A 226 -20.00 -13.53 18.06
C SER A 226 -20.74 -14.62 17.28
N ASP A 227 -20.26 -15.86 17.35
CA ASP A 227 -20.89 -17.01 16.67
C ASP A 227 -22.35 -17.19 17.13
N ASP A 228 -22.64 -16.94 18.42
CA ASP A 228 -23.99 -17.04 19.00
C ASP A 228 -24.95 -15.98 18.46
N ASP A 229 -24.50 -14.73 18.32
CA ASP A 229 -25.34 -13.66 17.78
C ASP A 229 -25.52 -13.81 16.26
N MET A 230 -24.45 -14.20 15.56
CA MET A 230 -24.49 -14.52 14.14
C MET A 230 -25.48 -15.67 13.87
N ALA A 231 -25.51 -16.71 14.72
CA ALA A 231 -26.44 -17.83 14.57
C ALA A 231 -27.93 -17.45 14.60
N ARG A 232 -28.28 -16.28 15.17
CA ARG A 232 -29.66 -15.77 15.23
C ARG A 232 -30.11 -15.07 13.95
N LEU A 233 -29.17 -14.69 13.07
CA LEU A 233 -29.48 -14.07 11.79
C LEU A 233 -29.96 -15.13 10.78
N ASP A 234 -30.76 -14.72 9.80
CA ASP A 234 -31.03 -15.60 8.66
C ASP A 234 -29.75 -15.87 7.87
N ILE A 235 -29.73 -16.99 7.15
CA ILE A 235 -28.53 -17.48 6.45
C ILE A 235 -27.95 -16.45 5.47
N VAL A 236 -28.80 -15.68 4.78
CA VAL A 236 -28.36 -14.71 3.76
C VAL A 236 -27.79 -13.46 4.42
N GLN A 237 -28.44 -12.97 5.48
CA GLN A 237 -27.93 -11.86 6.29
C GLN A 237 -26.60 -12.23 6.95
N ARG A 238 -26.51 -13.43 7.51
CA ARG A 238 -25.31 -13.96 8.16
C ARG A 238 -24.14 -14.09 7.18
N ALA A 239 -24.37 -14.74 6.04
CA ALA A 239 -23.38 -14.87 4.96
C ALA A 239 -22.87 -13.50 4.49
N ARG A 240 -23.78 -12.52 4.32
CA ARG A 240 -23.41 -11.16 3.92
C ARG A 240 -22.56 -10.45 4.98
N LEU A 241 -22.92 -10.55 6.25
CA LEU A 241 -22.15 -9.94 7.33
C LEU A 241 -20.78 -10.62 7.53
N GLN A 242 -20.69 -11.95 7.36
CA GLN A 242 -19.41 -12.68 7.31
C GLN A 242 -18.53 -12.18 6.17
N ARG A 243 -19.08 -11.98 4.96
CA ARG A 243 -18.31 -11.42 3.84
C ARG A 243 -17.77 -10.02 4.15
N ALA A 244 -18.57 -9.15 4.78
CA ALA A 244 -18.11 -7.82 5.21
C ALA A 244 -16.99 -7.89 6.26
N TYR A 245 -17.09 -8.82 7.21
CA TYR A 245 -16.04 -9.09 8.20
C TYR A 245 -14.75 -9.51 7.54
N TRP A 246 -14.82 -10.50 6.65
CA TRP A 246 -13.68 -11.02 5.93
C TRP A 246 -13.04 -9.99 4.99
N GLU A 247 -13.82 -9.10 4.40
CA GLU A 247 -13.30 -7.98 3.62
C GLU A 247 -12.49 -7.01 4.48
N CYS A 248 -13.01 -6.61 5.65
CA CYS A 248 -12.24 -5.81 6.61
C CYS A 248 -10.97 -6.53 7.08
N PHE A 249 -11.05 -7.84 7.32
CA PHE A 249 -9.89 -8.66 7.70
C PHE A 249 -8.80 -8.63 6.62
N ILE A 250 -9.17 -8.84 5.35
CA ILE A 250 -8.26 -8.81 4.20
C ILE A 250 -7.56 -7.45 4.10
N HIS A 251 -8.33 -6.36 4.18
CA HIS A 251 -7.79 -4.99 4.10
C HIS A 251 -6.89 -4.67 5.30
N GLU A 252 -7.25 -5.12 6.52
CA GLU A 252 -6.42 -4.94 7.71
C GLU A 252 -5.08 -5.67 7.59
N ARG A 253 -5.10 -6.92 7.14
CA ARG A 253 -3.87 -7.71 6.95
C ARG A 253 -2.98 -7.11 5.85
N PHE A 254 -3.56 -6.67 4.74
CA PHE A 254 -2.81 -5.98 3.69
C PHE A 254 -2.16 -4.70 4.21
N THR A 255 -2.92 -3.87 4.94
CA THR A 255 -2.42 -2.61 5.49
C THR A 255 -1.39 -2.82 6.60
N ALA A 256 -1.53 -3.88 7.39
CA ALA A 256 -0.53 -4.27 8.38
C ALA A 256 0.81 -4.59 7.73
N LEU A 257 0.81 -5.43 6.68
CA LEU A 257 2.04 -5.80 5.98
C LEU A 257 2.67 -4.63 5.21
N THR A 258 1.84 -3.77 4.60
CA THR A 258 2.33 -2.73 3.68
C THR A 258 2.68 -1.41 4.38
N TYR A 259 1.96 -1.05 5.44
CA TYR A 259 2.10 0.24 6.13
C TYR A 259 2.44 0.10 7.62
N HIS A 260 2.81 -1.10 8.06
CA HIS A 260 3.18 -1.39 9.45
C HIS A 260 2.11 -0.94 10.46
N ARG A 261 0.83 -1.18 10.11
CA ARG A 261 -0.30 -0.88 11.00
C ARG A 261 -0.61 -2.12 11.86
N PRO A 262 -0.83 -1.96 13.18
CA PRO A 262 -1.12 -3.12 14.04
C PRO A 262 -2.48 -3.73 13.68
N PRO A 263 -2.67 -5.04 13.65
CA PRO A 263 -3.98 -5.67 13.41
C PRO A 263 -4.81 -5.80 14.70
N THR A 264 -6.14 -5.71 14.59
CA THR A 264 -7.11 -5.88 15.70
C THR A 264 -8.21 -6.90 15.43
N LEU A 265 -8.50 -7.25 14.19
CA LEU A 265 -9.47 -8.30 13.89
C LEU A 265 -8.82 -9.67 14.09
N ASP A 266 -9.52 -10.58 14.76
CA ASP A 266 -9.22 -12.00 14.75
C ASP A 266 -9.94 -12.67 13.56
N PRO A 267 -9.49 -13.83 13.07
CA PRO A 267 -10.24 -14.55 12.05
C PRO A 267 -11.57 -15.09 12.60
N LEU A 268 -12.62 -15.13 11.78
CA LEU A 268 -13.84 -15.89 12.14
C LEU A 268 -13.54 -17.39 12.15
N SER A 269 -14.39 -18.15 12.85
CA SER A 269 -14.28 -19.60 12.99
C SER A 269 -14.48 -20.36 11.67
N ALA A 270 -15.20 -19.78 10.72
CA ALA A 270 -15.50 -20.36 9.42
C ALA A 270 -15.48 -19.33 8.28
N LEU A 271 -15.36 -19.85 7.04
CA LEU A 271 -15.63 -19.08 5.82
C LEU A 271 -17.10 -18.60 5.80
N PRO A 272 -17.45 -17.62 4.96
CA PRO A 272 -18.85 -17.23 4.77
C PRO A 272 -19.73 -18.43 4.45
N ASP A 273 -20.92 -18.44 5.03
CA ASP A 273 -21.95 -19.41 4.69
C ASP A 273 -22.36 -19.30 3.22
N TYR A 274 -22.85 -20.42 2.68
CA TYR A 274 -23.34 -20.49 1.31
C TYR A 274 -24.52 -19.53 1.09
N ASP A 275 -24.41 -18.73 0.03
CA ASP A 275 -25.44 -17.77 -0.37
C ASP A 275 -25.78 -17.98 -1.85
N ALA A 276 -26.95 -18.58 -2.10
CA ALA A 276 -27.42 -18.89 -3.46
C ALA A 276 -27.62 -17.65 -4.34
N SER A 277 -27.64 -16.44 -3.78
CA SER A 277 -27.71 -15.19 -4.55
C SER A 277 -26.35 -14.77 -5.14
N LEU A 278 -25.24 -15.38 -4.71
CA LEU A 278 -23.91 -15.08 -5.18
C LEU A 278 -23.51 -15.98 -6.37
N PRO A 279 -22.90 -15.44 -7.43
CA PRO A 279 -22.32 -16.27 -8.48
C PRO A 279 -21.22 -17.19 -7.91
N ALA A 280 -21.19 -18.45 -8.36
CA ALA A 280 -20.31 -19.47 -7.80
C ALA A 280 -18.81 -19.13 -7.94
N ASP A 281 -18.40 -18.53 -9.05
CA ASP A 281 -17.02 -18.07 -9.27
C ASP A 281 -16.64 -16.91 -8.34
N VAL A 282 -17.57 -16.00 -8.05
CA VAL A 282 -17.38 -14.93 -7.06
C VAL A 282 -17.22 -15.50 -5.66
N GLU A 283 -18.07 -16.45 -5.26
CA GLU A 283 -17.98 -17.12 -3.95
C GLU A 283 -16.64 -17.85 -3.79
N ILE A 284 -16.29 -18.69 -4.76
CA ILE A 284 -15.05 -19.48 -4.74
C ILE A 284 -13.82 -18.55 -4.72
N GLY A 285 -13.80 -17.54 -5.59
CA GLY A 285 -12.69 -16.59 -5.66
C GLY A 285 -12.51 -15.79 -4.38
N PHE A 286 -13.59 -15.29 -3.78
CA PHE A 286 -13.53 -14.57 -2.50
C PHE A 286 -13.06 -15.49 -1.36
N ASN A 287 -13.53 -16.73 -1.31
CA ASN A 287 -13.08 -17.73 -0.33
C ASN A 287 -11.58 -18.03 -0.46
N TYR A 288 -11.03 -18.07 -1.68
CA TYR A 288 -9.58 -18.21 -1.86
C TYR A 288 -8.81 -16.95 -1.48
N CYS A 289 -9.39 -15.77 -1.62
CA CYS A 289 -8.81 -14.53 -1.11
C CYS A 289 -8.69 -14.59 0.42
N ILE A 290 -9.77 -14.98 1.11
CA ILE A 290 -9.78 -15.21 2.56
C ILE A 290 -8.68 -16.20 2.96
N LYS A 291 -8.61 -17.36 2.29
CA LYS A 291 -7.60 -18.39 2.57
C LYS A 291 -6.16 -17.88 2.42
N ASN A 292 -5.88 -17.03 1.43
CA ASN A 292 -4.55 -16.42 1.29
C ASN A 292 -4.23 -15.51 2.48
N PHE A 293 -5.18 -14.68 2.91
CA PHE A 293 -4.96 -13.74 4.01
C PHE A 293 -5.02 -14.41 5.39
N LEU A 294 -5.65 -15.57 5.53
CA LEU A 294 -5.61 -16.41 6.72
C LEU A 294 -4.20 -16.95 7.04
N LEU A 295 -3.36 -17.13 6.02
CA LEU A 295 -1.96 -17.56 6.22
C LEU A 295 -1.12 -16.49 6.95
N ILE A 296 -1.60 -15.24 6.94
CA ILE A 296 -1.04 -14.11 7.69
C ILE A 296 -1.62 -14.14 9.11
N ASP A 297 -1.23 -15.17 9.85
CA ASP A 297 -1.62 -15.37 11.25
C ASP A 297 -0.92 -14.37 12.19
N ARG A 298 -1.31 -14.40 13.47
CA ARG A 298 -0.74 -13.48 14.47
C ARG A 298 0.78 -13.61 14.57
N LYS A 299 1.30 -14.83 14.52
CA LYS A 299 2.74 -15.11 14.58
C LYS A 299 3.49 -14.52 13.39
N PHE A 300 2.93 -14.64 12.19
CA PHE A 300 3.46 -14.01 10.98
C PHE A 300 3.53 -12.48 11.15
N LEU A 301 2.45 -11.87 11.66
CA LEU A 301 2.38 -10.42 11.87
C LEU A 301 3.36 -9.95 12.95
N ASP A 302 3.49 -10.69 14.04
CA ASP A 302 4.42 -10.39 15.12
C ASP A 302 5.88 -10.40 14.61
N PHE A 303 6.25 -11.37 13.77
CA PHE A 303 7.56 -11.37 13.10
C PHE A 303 7.71 -10.26 12.07
N TRP A 304 6.65 -9.91 11.34
CA TRP A 304 6.74 -8.86 10.33
C TRP A 304 6.90 -7.46 10.95
N LEU A 305 6.11 -7.18 11.99
CA LEU A 305 5.98 -5.87 12.63
C LEU A 305 6.93 -5.69 13.81
N GLY A 306 7.39 -6.77 14.42
CA GLY A 306 8.15 -6.78 15.66
C GLY A 306 9.50 -7.48 15.54
N ASP A 307 9.86 -8.21 16.59
CA ASP A 307 11.14 -8.91 16.68
C ASP A 307 11.15 -10.19 15.84
N ARG A 308 12.19 -10.33 15.01
CA ARG A 308 12.39 -11.47 14.11
C ARG A 308 13.27 -12.56 14.72
N SER A 309 13.83 -12.38 15.91
CA SER A 309 14.73 -13.36 16.54
C SER A 309 14.11 -14.75 16.70
N GLY A 310 12.79 -14.84 16.82
CA GLY A 310 12.03 -16.09 16.92
C GLY A 310 11.73 -16.79 15.59
N VAL A 311 12.08 -16.20 14.45
CA VAL A 311 11.91 -16.84 13.13
C VAL A 311 12.91 -17.99 13.02
N THR A 312 12.42 -19.20 12.72
CA THR A 312 13.25 -20.40 12.58
C THR A 312 13.18 -20.95 11.16
N ALA A 313 14.19 -21.73 10.77
CA ALA A 313 14.22 -22.41 9.47
C ALA A 313 12.96 -23.26 9.25
N GLY A 314 12.58 -24.07 10.24
CA GLY A 314 11.37 -24.89 10.17
C GLY A 314 10.08 -24.09 10.01
N TRP A 315 9.95 -22.92 10.67
CA TRP A 315 8.79 -22.05 10.49
C TRP A 315 8.73 -21.47 9.08
N VAL A 316 9.88 -21.03 8.53
CA VAL A 316 9.95 -20.52 7.15
C VAL A 316 9.56 -21.62 6.16
N GLU A 317 10.09 -22.82 6.31
CA GLU A 317 9.77 -23.96 5.44
C GLU A 317 8.29 -24.34 5.52
N GLU A 318 7.74 -24.43 6.72
CA GLU A 318 6.32 -24.72 6.95
C GLU A 318 5.43 -23.68 6.25
N LYS A 319 5.73 -22.39 6.42
CA LYS A 319 4.97 -21.31 5.78
C LYS A 319 5.11 -21.32 4.26
N GLN A 320 6.29 -21.60 3.74
CA GLN A 320 6.48 -21.75 2.29
C GLN A 320 5.70 -22.93 1.72
N HIS A 321 5.63 -24.07 2.43
CA HIS A 321 4.81 -25.21 2.02
C HIS A 321 3.31 -24.88 2.04
N GLN A 322 2.81 -24.19 3.07
CA GLN A 322 1.41 -23.74 3.13
C GLN A 322 1.05 -22.83 1.92
N LEU A 323 2.03 -22.10 1.38
CA LEU A 323 1.87 -21.22 0.22
C LEU A 323 2.07 -21.95 -1.13
N GLU A 324 2.66 -23.14 -1.15
CA GLU A 324 2.94 -23.98 -2.33
C GLU A 324 1.99 -25.19 -2.37
N ASP A 325 0.69 -24.90 -2.48
CA ASP A 325 -0.39 -25.89 -2.57
C ASP A 325 -0.78 -26.14 -4.05
N ILE A 326 -0.56 -27.38 -4.52
CA ILE A 326 -0.82 -27.80 -5.91
C ILE A 326 -2.31 -27.85 -6.22
N ASP A 327 -3.14 -28.33 -5.28
CA ASP A 327 -4.58 -28.44 -5.47
C ASP A 327 -5.19 -27.04 -5.60
N TRP A 328 -4.69 -26.09 -4.81
CA TRP A 328 -5.04 -24.68 -4.94
C TRP A 328 -4.73 -24.12 -6.33
N HIS A 329 -3.57 -24.44 -6.91
CA HIS A 329 -3.23 -23.96 -8.26
C HIS A 329 -4.20 -24.50 -9.32
N CYS A 330 -4.62 -25.76 -9.21
CA CYS A 330 -5.60 -26.35 -10.12
C CYS A 330 -6.95 -25.64 -10.02
N GLU A 331 -7.46 -25.43 -8.80
CA GLU A 331 -8.74 -24.78 -8.58
C GLU A 331 -8.74 -23.31 -9.01
N VAL A 332 -7.69 -22.55 -8.68
CA VAL A 332 -7.56 -21.15 -9.09
C VAL A 332 -7.46 -21.01 -10.61
N SER A 333 -6.87 -21.98 -11.32
CA SER A 333 -6.78 -21.93 -12.79
C SER A 333 -8.15 -21.90 -13.49
N ARG A 334 -9.22 -22.35 -12.81
CA ARG A 334 -10.60 -22.38 -13.31
C ARG A 334 -11.36 -21.07 -13.08
N LEU A 335 -10.84 -20.17 -12.26
CA LEU A 335 -11.46 -18.88 -11.96
C LEU A 335 -11.28 -17.87 -13.10
N PRO A 336 -12.12 -16.82 -13.17
CA PRO A 336 -11.86 -15.66 -14.01
C PRO A 336 -10.43 -15.11 -13.88
N LYS A 337 -9.85 -14.66 -15.00
CA LYS A 337 -8.45 -14.19 -15.04
C LYS A 337 -8.15 -13.04 -14.07
N MET A 338 -9.13 -12.15 -13.84
CA MET A 338 -9.04 -11.08 -12.83
C MET A 338 -8.77 -11.66 -11.42
N GLN A 339 -9.55 -12.63 -10.98
CA GLN A 339 -9.34 -13.27 -9.67
C GLN A 339 -8.02 -14.07 -9.64
N GLN A 340 -7.65 -14.74 -10.74
CA GLN A 340 -6.34 -15.40 -10.85
C GLN A 340 -5.19 -14.41 -10.59
N ALA A 341 -5.27 -13.20 -11.16
CA ALA A 341 -4.25 -12.17 -11.00
C ALA A 341 -4.04 -11.84 -9.51
N ASP A 342 -5.11 -11.44 -8.82
CA ASP A 342 -5.01 -11.06 -7.41
C ASP A 342 -4.53 -12.22 -6.55
N LEU A 343 -5.08 -13.42 -6.72
CA LEU A 343 -4.75 -14.58 -5.91
C LEU A 343 -3.30 -15.04 -6.09
N ILE A 344 -2.84 -15.18 -7.33
CA ILE A 344 -1.50 -15.70 -7.63
C ILE A 344 -0.43 -14.67 -7.28
N ILE A 345 -0.64 -13.40 -7.60
CA ILE A 345 0.31 -12.33 -7.26
C ILE A 345 0.39 -12.17 -5.74
N THR A 346 -0.74 -12.25 -5.03
CA THR A 346 -0.74 -12.21 -3.56
C THR A 346 0.05 -13.36 -2.96
N ARG A 347 -0.09 -14.60 -3.45
CA ARG A 347 0.74 -15.71 -2.97
C ARG A 347 2.24 -15.51 -3.24
N HIS A 348 2.62 -15.06 -4.43
CA HIS A 348 4.03 -14.78 -4.73
C HIS A 348 4.59 -13.68 -3.81
N TRP A 349 3.79 -12.67 -3.50
CA TRP A 349 4.15 -11.64 -2.54
C TRP A 349 4.36 -12.21 -1.14
N LEU A 350 3.42 -13.01 -0.61
CA LEU A 350 3.56 -13.64 0.71
C LEU A 350 4.77 -14.58 0.79
N ARG A 351 5.07 -15.34 -0.27
CA ARG A 351 6.30 -16.18 -0.35
C ARG A 351 7.56 -15.34 -0.31
N THR A 352 7.53 -14.16 -0.93
CA THR A 352 8.63 -13.18 -0.91
C THR A 352 8.83 -12.63 0.51
N LEU A 353 7.76 -12.20 1.19
CA LEU A 353 7.85 -11.69 2.56
C LEU A 353 8.34 -12.75 3.55
N THR A 354 7.85 -13.99 3.42
CA THR A 354 8.29 -15.13 4.24
C THR A 354 9.79 -15.38 4.06
N TRP A 355 10.28 -15.32 2.82
CA TRP A 355 11.71 -15.44 2.52
C TRP A 355 12.53 -14.29 3.13
N GLN A 356 12.06 -13.04 3.04
CA GLN A 356 12.74 -11.89 3.63
C GLN A 356 12.90 -12.02 5.15
N MET A 357 11.91 -12.59 5.86
CA MET A 357 12.03 -12.87 7.29
C MET A 357 13.12 -13.92 7.58
N GLY A 358 13.22 -14.96 6.74
CA GLY A 358 14.29 -15.96 6.82
C GLY A 358 15.67 -15.35 6.59
N LEU A 359 15.78 -14.44 5.60
CA LEU A 359 17.02 -13.72 5.30
C LEU A 359 17.50 -12.88 6.50
N SER A 360 16.59 -12.16 7.18
CA SER A 360 16.97 -11.30 8.31
C SER A 360 17.60 -12.04 9.49
N ASN A 361 17.42 -13.36 9.58
CA ASN A 361 18.03 -14.21 10.61
C ASN A 361 19.18 -15.09 10.07
N THR A 362 19.69 -14.81 8.86
CA THR A 362 20.77 -15.58 8.23
C THR A 362 20.48 -17.08 8.10
N LEU A 363 19.21 -17.46 8.00
CA LEU A 363 18.77 -18.86 7.96
C LEU A 363 18.90 -19.50 6.57
N LEU A 364 19.24 -18.69 5.56
CA LEU A 364 19.27 -19.10 4.17
C LEU A 364 20.63 -19.65 3.78
N SER A 365 20.63 -20.58 2.83
CA SER A 365 21.82 -21.31 2.39
C SER A 365 21.98 -21.25 0.88
N SER A 366 23.25 -21.25 0.42
CA SER A 366 23.63 -21.45 -0.99
C SER A 366 24.09 -22.89 -1.27
N SER A 367 24.00 -23.79 -0.29
CA SER A 367 24.50 -25.16 -0.40
C SER A 367 23.54 -26.03 -1.24
N PRO A 368 24.05 -26.88 -2.17
CA PRO A 368 23.23 -27.79 -2.96
C PRO A 368 22.39 -28.78 -2.13
N GLY A 369 22.76 -29.02 -0.86
CA GLY A 369 22.07 -29.93 0.05
C GLY A 369 21.05 -29.28 0.99
N SER A 370 20.90 -27.96 0.98
CA SER A 370 19.87 -27.29 1.79
C SER A 370 18.51 -27.30 1.09
N SER A 371 17.46 -27.31 1.89
CA SER A 371 16.08 -27.16 1.42
C SER A 371 15.93 -26.01 0.44
N ILE A 372 15.28 -26.27 -0.69
CA ILE A 372 15.06 -25.28 -1.76
C ILE A 372 14.28 -24.06 -1.25
N LEU A 373 13.47 -24.23 -0.21
CA LEU A 373 12.65 -23.19 0.41
C LEU A 373 13.48 -22.22 1.27
N LEU A 374 14.67 -22.65 1.69
CA LEU A 374 15.66 -21.84 2.41
C LEU A 374 16.82 -21.39 1.51
N SER A 375 16.66 -21.50 0.19
CA SER A 375 17.70 -21.08 -0.75
C SER A 375 17.80 -19.55 -0.83
N LEU A 376 19.03 -19.04 -0.88
CA LEU A 376 19.29 -17.63 -1.21
C LEU A 376 18.82 -17.27 -2.65
N SER A 377 18.71 -18.26 -3.54
CA SER A 377 18.21 -18.08 -4.90
C SER A 377 16.69 -18.25 -5.04
N PHE A 378 15.96 -18.52 -3.95
CA PHE A 378 14.52 -18.78 -3.99
C PHE A 378 13.70 -17.68 -4.69
N PRO A 379 13.96 -16.36 -4.50
CA PRO A 379 13.23 -15.32 -5.22
C PRO A 379 13.41 -15.36 -6.74
N LEU A 380 14.51 -15.91 -7.26
CA LEU A 380 14.72 -16.08 -8.69
C LEU A 380 13.76 -17.14 -9.27
N ARG A 381 13.48 -18.21 -8.51
CA ARG A 381 12.46 -19.21 -8.89
C ARG A 381 11.07 -18.58 -8.91
N LEU A 382 10.75 -17.76 -7.90
CA LEU A 382 9.49 -17.02 -7.86
C LEU A 382 9.35 -16.07 -9.05
N SER A 383 10.44 -15.38 -9.42
CA SER A 383 10.48 -14.48 -10.59
C SER A 383 10.08 -15.22 -11.87
N ASN A 384 10.66 -16.40 -12.10
CA ASN A 384 10.37 -17.20 -13.27
C ASN A 384 8.90 -17.67 -13.29
N GLN A 385 8.42 -18.21 -12.16
CA GLN A 385 7.01 -18.63 -12.01
C GLN A 385 6.03 -17.47 -12.28
N LEU A 386 6.31 -16.31 -11.69
CA LEU A 386 5.50 -15.11 -11.86
C LEU A 386 5.51 -14.64 -13.32
N ARG A 387 6.67 -14.64 -13.98
CA ARG A 387 6.78 -14.28 -15.40
C ARG A 387 5.94 -15.22 -16.27
N GLN A 388 6.05 -16.53 -16.09
CA GLN A 388 5.27 -17.50 -16.87
C GLN A 388 3.77 -17.26 -16.71
N PHE A 389 3.32 -16.92 -15.51
CA PHE A 389 1.93 -16.53 -15.27
C PHE A 389 1.56 -15.21 -15.97
N LEU A 390 2.36 -14.15 -15.77
CA LEU A 390 2.07 -12.80 -16.28
C LEU A 390 2.05 -12.71 -17.82
N ILE A 391 2.76 -13.60 -18.53
CA ILE A 391 2.69 -13.69 -19.99
C ILE A 391 1.31 -14.19 -20.46
N THR A 392 0.59 -14.96 -19.63
CA THR A 392 -0.70 -15.57 -19.99
C THR A 392 -1.91 -14.68 -19.67
N ILE A 393 -1.71 -13.53 -19.03
CA ILE A 393 -2.79 -12.66 -18.58
C ILE A 393 -2.73 -11.28 -19.26
N PRO A 394 -3.87 -10.75 -19.75
CA PRO A 394 -3.93 -9.37 -20.21
C PRO A 394 -3.53 -8.41 -19.10
N ARG A 395 -2.60 -7.50 -19.41
CA ARG A 395 -2.08 -6.49 -18.47
C ARG A 395 -3.19 -5.70 -17.78
N ASP A 396 -4.20 -5.29 -18.53
CA ASP A 396 -5.27 -4.42 -18.01
C ASP A 396 -6.08 -5.13 -16.92
N LEU A 397 -6.19 -6.47 -16.95
CA LEU A 397 -6.81 -7.25 -15.88
C LEU A 397 -5.98 -7.32 -14.59
N VAL A 398 -4.68 -6.97 -14.64
CA VAL A 398 -3.86 -6.78 -13.44
C VAL A 398 -4.04 -5.35 -12.93
N GLY A 399 -4.08 -4.36 -13.82
CA GLY A 399 -4.17 -2.93 -13.46
C GLY A 399 -5.44 -2.54 -12.71
N ILE A 400 -6.56 -3.18 -13.02
CA ILE A 400 -7.89 -2.92 -12.40
C ILE A 400 -7.93 -3.13 -10.87
N HIS A 401 -7.01 -3.92 -10.30
CA HIS A 401 -6.92 -4.08 -8.83
C HIS A 401 -6.30 -2.84 -8.14
N GLY A 402 -5.87 -1.85 -8.91
CA GLY A 402 -5.35 -0.58 -8.42
C GLY A 402 -3.99 -0.69 -7.76
N SER A 403 -3.69 0.27 -6.88
CA SER A 403 -2.34 0.43 -6.30
C SER A 403 -1.90 -0.74 -5.41
N GLY A 404 -2.83 -1.54 -4.87
CA GLY A 404 -2.52 -2.65 -3.98
C GLY A 404 -1.68 -3.74 -4.66
N ILE A 405 -2.12 -4.22 -5.83
CA ILE A 405 -1.40 -5.26 -6.58
C ILE A 405 -0.06 -4.75 -7.13
N LEU A 406 -0.01 -3.48 -7.52
CA LEU A 406 1.21 -2.84 -8.01
C LEU A 406 2.27 -2.75 -6.91
N LYS A 407 1.87 -2.50 -5.66
CA LYS A 407 2.77 -2.56 -4.50
C LYS A 407 3.29 -3.97 -4.24
N LYS A 408 2.42 -4.99 -4.33
CA LYS A 408 2.83 -6.40 -4.21
C LYS A 408 3.88 -6.77 -5.26
N LEU A 409 3.64 -6.42 -6.53
CA LEU A 409 4.58 -6.67 -7.64
C LEU A 409 5.88 -5.89 -7.49
N PHE A 410 5.82 -4.64 -7.05
CA PHE A 410 7.00 -3.83 -6.77
C PHE A 410 7.88 -4.47 -5.69
N GLU A 411 7.29 -4.92 -4.59
CA GLU A 411 8.03 -5.57 -3.49
C GLU A 411 8.72 -6.86 -3.96
N ILE A 412 8.01 -7.66 -4.78
CA ILE A 412 8.57 -8.85 -5.43
C ILE A 412 9.76 -8.47 -6.31
N ALA A 413 9.57 -7.53 -7.24
CA ALA A 413 10.62 -7.11 -8.18
C ALA A 413 11.84 -6.50 -7.48
N SER A 414 11.61 -5.67 -6.45
CA SER A 414 12.66 -5.07 -5.63
C SER A 414 13.50 -6.14 -4.91
N THR A 415 12.85 -7.15 -4.35
CA THR A 415 13.53 -8.28 -3.68
C THR A 415 14.34 -9.11 -4.66
N ILE A 416 13.80 -9.40 -5.85
CA ILE A 416 14.51 -10.13 -6.90
C ILE A 416 15.73 -9.33 -7.37
N ALA A 417 15.58 -8.02 -7.58
CA ALA A 417 16.68 -7.14 -7.96
C ALA A 417 17.81 -7.17 -6.92
N ASP A 418 17.48 -7.16 -5.62
CA ASP A 418 18.48 -7.30 -4.56
C ASP A 418 19.21 -8.63 -4.63
N VAL A 419 18.51 -9.74 -4.86
CA VAL A 419 19.16 -11.06 -5.01
C VAL A 419 20.09 -11.07 -6.23
N VAL A 420 19.67 -10.54 -7.38
CA VAL A 420 20.52 -10.45 -8.58
C VAL A 420 21.77 -9.61 -8.31
N LEU A 421 21.65 -8.50 -7.59
CA LEU A 421 22.77 -7.63 -7.22
C LEU A 421 23.78 -8.32 -6.30
N HIS A 422 23.35 -9.21 -5.42
CA HIS A 422 24.22 -9.83 -4.41
C HIS A 422 24.67 -11.26 -4.77
N MET A 423 24.09 -11.90 -5.78
CA MET A 423 24.53 -13.23 -6.22
C MET A 423 25.88 -13.18 -6.95
N PRO A 424 26.75 -14.20 -6.78
CA PRO A 424 28.02 -14.27 -7.50
C PRO A 424 27.79 -14.41 -9.00
N TYR A 425 28.68 -13.80 -9.80
CA TYR A 425 28.67 -13.95 -11.25
C TYR A 425 28.98 -15.40 -11.63
N THR A 426 28.01 -16.07 -12.25
CA THR A 426 28.18 -17.42 -12.82
C THR A 426 27.97 -17.32 -14.33
N PRO A 427 29.03 -17.35 -15.17
CA PRO A 427 28.86 -17.28 -16.61
C PRO A 427 28.05 -18.49 -17.11
N GLY A 428 26.98 -18.25 -17.86
CA GLY A 428 26.10 -19.28 -18.40
C GLY A 428 24.64 -18.85 -18.55
N ASP A 429 23.82 -19.74 -19.10
CA ASP A 429 22.40 -19.51 -19.43
C ASP A 429 21.55 -19.09 -18.22
N ASP A 430 21.90 -19.56 -17.01
CA ASP A 430 21.20 -19.21 -15.78
C ASP A 430 21.26 -17.71 -15.45
N THR A 431 22.40 -17.06 -15.67
CA THR A 431 22.55 -15.62 -15.41
C THR A 431 21.76 -14.80 -16.42
N VAL A 432 21.77 -15.22 -17.69
CA VAL A 432 20.98 -14.59 -18.76
C VAL A 432 19.48 -14.73 -18.48
N GLN A 433 19.02 -15.91 -18.06
CA GLN A 433 17.60 -16.12 -17.76
C GLN A 433 17.11 -15.26 -16.58
N ARG A 434 17.91 -15.14 -15.51
CA ARG A 434 17.60 -14.25 -14.36
C ARG A 434 17.46 -12.80 -14.80
N ILE A 435 18.34 -12.38 -15.70
CA ILE A 435 18.32 -11.05 -16.30
C ILE A 435 17.09 -10.82 -17.18
N HIS A 436 16.70 -11.80 -17.99
CA HIS A 436 15.48 -11.73 -18.79
C HIS A 436 14.23 -11.65 -17.91
N ASP A 437 14.19 -12.39 -16.80
CA ASP A 437 13.05 -12.38 -15.89
C ASP A 437 12.90 -11.01 -15.21
N ILE A 438 14.00 -10.41 -14.73
CA ILE A 438 13.94 -9.08 -14.10
C ILE A 438 13.64 -7.97 -15.12
N LEU A 439 14.19 -8.05 -16.34
CA LEU A 439 13.86 -7.14 -17.44
C LEU A 439 12.37 -7.18 -17.79
N PHE A 440 11.79 -8.39 -17.83
CA PHE A 440 10.36 -8.56 -18.05
C PHE A 440 9.55 -7.89 -16.93
N LEU A 441 9.89 -8.14 -15.66
CA LEU A 441 9.20 -7.53 -14.53
C LEU A 441 9.31 -6.00 -14.53
N LYS A 442 10.48 -5.46 -14.87
CA LYS A 442 10.65 -4.01 -15.10
C LYS A 442 9.66 -3.52 -16.16
N LYS A 443 9.72 -4.09 -17.37
CA LYS A 443 8.86 -3.66 -18.49
C LYS A 443 7.38 -3.76 -18.13
N PHE A 444 6.99 -4.83 -17.45
CA PHE A 444 5.63 -5.05 -17.00
C PHE A 444 5.20 -3.98 -15.98
N LEU A 445 5.97 -3.76 -14.92
CA LEU A 445 5.68 -2.73 -13.90
C LEU A 445 5.64 -1.31 -14.46
N TYR A 446 6.61 -0.95 -15.31
CA TYR A 446 6.72 0.39 -15.87
C TYR A 446 5.67 0.67 -16.96
N SER A 447 4.99 -0.37 -17.43
CA SER A 447 3.83 -0.21 -18.32
C SER A 447 2.60 0.37 -17.61
N PHE A 448 2.56 0.37 -16.27
CA PHE A 448 1.51 1.02 -15.49
C PHE A 448 1.97 2.42 -15.08
N SER A 449 1.33 3.45 -15.62
CA SER A 449 1.73 4.85 -15.42
C SER A 449 1.61 5.33 -13.95
N GLY A 450 0.71 4.73 -13.16
CA GLY A 450 0.50 5.03 -11.73
C GLY A 450 1.66 4.67 -10.80
N LEU A 451 2.64 3.90 -11.28
CA LEU A 451 3.88 3.57 -10.56
C LEU A 451 4.98 4.63 -10.72
N GLN A 452 4.92 5.47 -11.76
CA GLN A 452 6.00 6.42 -12.11
C GLN A 452 6.17 7.56 -11.09
N SER A 453 5.16 7.87 -10.28
CA SER A 453 5.24 9.02 -9.35
C SER A 453 5.50 8.65 -7.89
N LEU A 454 5.64 7.37 -7.55
CA LEU A 454 5.94 6.97 -6.16
C LEU A 454 7.24 6.21 -5.97
N TRP A 455 7.68 5.42 -6.95
CA TRP A 455 8.73 4.43 -6.70
C TRP A 455 9.75 4.13 -7.82
N PRO A 456 9.85 4.89 -8.95
CA PRO A 456 10.85 4.55 -9.96
C PRO A 456 12.28 4.79 -9.50
N GLU A 457 12.59 5.79 -8.66
CA GLU A 457 14.00 6.09 -8.36
C GLU A 457 14.75 4.90 -7.75
N LEU A 458 14.19 4.24 -6.73
CA LEU A 458 14.87 3.12 -6.06
C LEU A 458 15.04 1.91 -6.99
N LEU A 459 13.97 1.51 -7.68
CA LEU A 459 14.02 0.31 -8.52
C LEU A 459 14.79 0.58 -9.82
N THR A 460 14.71 1.79 -10.39
CA THR A 460 15.56 2.24 -11.49
C THR A 460 17.03 2.23 -11.08
N GLN A 461 17.38 2.77 -9.90
CA GLN A 461 18.76 2.72 -9.38
C GLN A 461 19.26 1.28 -9.27
N LYS A 462 18.44 0.36 -8.76
CA LYS A 462 18.78 -1.07 -8.72
C LYS A 462 19.02 -1.64 -10.12
N PHE A 463 18.19 -1.29 -11.10
CA PHE A 463 18.39 -1.72 -12.49
C PHE A 463 19.66 -1.14 -13.13
N GLU A 464 20.00 0.12 -12.85
CA GLU A 464 21.26 0.72 -13.26
C GLU A 464 22.47 -0.01 -12.65
N MET A 465 22.40 -0.34 -11.36
CA MET A 465 23.43 -1.14 -10.69
C MET A 465 23.55 -2.55 -11.28
N ILE A 466 22.44 -3.18 -11.67
CA ILE A 466 22.46 -4.49 -12.36
C ILE A 466 23.14 -4.34 -13.72
N ARG A 467 22.80 -3.32 -14.51
CA ARG A 467 23.45 -3.05 -15.81
C ARG A 467 24.96 -2.91 -15.64
N ASP A 468 25.41 -2.12 -14.66
CA ASP A 468 26.83 -1.87 -14.43
C ASP A 468 27.58 -3.13 -13.95
N LYS A 469 26.88 -4.06 -13.30
CA LYS A 469 27.42 -5.35 -12.85
C LYS A 469 27.56 -6.38 -13.99
N TYR A 470 26.70 -6.32 -15.00
CA TYR A 470 26.66 -7.28 -16.12
C TYR A 470 26.83 -6.61 -17.50
N PRO A 471 27.89 -5.81 -17.73
CA PRO A 471 28.05 -5.02 -18.95
C PRO A 471 28.15 -5.85 -20.24
N GLU A 472 28.52 -7.14 -20.13
CA GLU A 472 28.64 -8.09 -21.24
C GLU A 472 27.30 -8.59 -21.80
N ILE A 473 26.18 -8.36 -21.10
CA ILE A 473 24.86 -8.82 -21.53
C ILE A 473 24.18 -7.69 -22.30
N LYS A 474 24.08 -7.85 -23.63
CA LYS A 474 23.57 -6.82 -24.56
C LYS A 474 22.17 -6.31 -24.18
N GLU A 475 21.32 -7.19 -23.64
CA GLU A 475 19.97 -6.88 -23.21
C GLU A 475 19.93 -5.90 -22.01
N MET A 476 21.05 -5.66 -21.32
CA MET A 476 21.17 -4.68 -20.24
C MET A 476 21.03 -3.23 -20.70
N GLU A 477 21.22 -2.95 -21.99
CA GLU A 477 20.91 -1.64 -22.57
C GLU A 477 19.40 -1.31 -22.43
N LEU A 478 18.54 -2.33 -22.30
CA LEU A 478 17.09 -2.19 -22.12
C LEU A 478 16.67 -2.03 -20.64
N LEU A 479 17.61 -2.12 -19.70
CA LEU A 479 17.37 -1.88 -18.26
C LEU A 479 17.42 -0.41 -17.87
N VAL A 480 17.73 0.51 -18.79
CA VAL A 480 17.68 1.97 -18.58
C VAL A 480 16.33 2.51 -19.00
#